data_AF-A0A534ZX95-F1
#
_entry.id   AF-A0A534ZX95-F1
#
_cell.length_a   1.000
_cell.length_b   1.000
_cell.length_c   1.000
_cell.angle_alpha   90.00
_cell.angle_beta   90.00
_cell.angle_gamma   90.00
#
_symmetry.space_group_name_H-M   'P 1'
#
loop_
_entity.id
_entity.type
_entity.pdbx_description
1 polymer ?
#
loop_
_entity_poly.entity_id
_entity_poly.type
_entity_poly.pdbx_seq_one_letter_code
_entity_poly.pdbx_strand_id
1 'polypeptide(L)' 'MYSGGIVRRATQGTLVSRRENVGRELFTVDFETGQRLVLCDHEIEPASEELVSARYAEWTV' A
#
# COMPACT_ATOMS: atom_id res chain seq x y z
N MET A 1 -16.89 -18.70 -2.69
CA MET A 1 -15.53 -19.25 -2.96
C MET A 1 -14.63 -18.08 -3.28
N TYR A 2 -13.66 -17.77 -2.42
CA TYR A 2 -12.59 -16.83 -2.74
C TYR A 2 -11.48 -17.62 -3.46
N SER A 3 -11.26 -17.34 -4.74
CA SER A 3 -10.28 -18.03 -5.56
C SER A 3 -8.92 -17.34 -5.47
N GLY A 4 -8.08 -17.85 -4.57
CA GLY A 4 -6.62 -17.73 -4.64
C GLY A 4 -5.97 -16.73 -3.68
N GLY A 5 -4.88 -17.16 -3.06
CA GLY A 5 -3.94 -16.29 -2.36
C GLY A 5 -2.56 -16.97 -2.27
N ILE A 6 -1.51 -16.24 -2.68
CA ILE A 6 -0.17 -16.23 -2.08
C ILE A 6 0.37 -14.82 -2.27
N VAL A 7 0.65 -14.11 -1.18
CA VAL A 7 1.34 -12.81 -1.19
C VAL A 7 2.73 -13.02 -0.64
N ARG A 8 3.73 -12.89 -1.51
CA ARG A 8 5.12 -12.53 -1.17
C ARG A 8 5.92 -12.37 -2.47
N ARG A 9 5.86 -11.17 -3.04
CA ARG A 9 6.89 -10.69 -3.97
C ARG A 9 7.55 -9.49 -3.30
N ALA A 10 8.85 -9.60 -3.05
CA ALA A 10 9.72 -8.45 -2.80
C ALA A 10 9.90 -7.71 -4.14
N THR A 11 8.81 -7.20 -4.70
CA THR A 11 8.81 -6.44 -5.94
C THR A 11 8.35 -5.05 -5.60
N GLN A 12 9.20 -4.08 -5.88
CA GLN A 12 8.88 -2.69 -5.65
C GLN A 12 7.70 -2.29 -6.53
N GLY A 13 6.80 -1.50 -5.95
CA GLY A 13 5.66 -0.92 -6.65
C GLY A 13 5.44 0.50 -6.18
N THR A 14 4.76 1.28 -7.01
CA THR A 14 4.41 2.66 -6.73
C THR A 14 3.00 2.72 -6.19
N LEU A 15 2.82 3.35 -5.02
CA LEU A 15 1.49 3.61 -4.49
C LEU A 15 0.78 4.67 -5.34
N VAL A 16 -0.36 4.31 -5.92
CA VAL A 16 -1.14 5.19 -6.80
C VAL A 16 -2.31 5.81 -6.04
N SER A 17 -2.95 5.06 -5.15
CA SER A 17 -4.08 5.57 -4.36
C SER A 17 -4.28 4.82 -3.05
N ARG A 18 -4.89 5.50 -2.07
CA ARG A 18 -5.28 4.97 -0.77
C ARG A 18 -6.76 5.21 -0.53
N ARG A 19 -7.46 4.21 0.01
CA ARG A 19 -8.88 4.31 0.35
C ARG A 19 -9.17 3.53 1.62
N GLU A 20 -10.04 4.08 2.47
CA GLU A 20 -10.61 3.34 3.60
C GLU A 20 -11.85 2.52 3.17
N ASN A 21 -11.92 1.27 3.62
CA ASN A 21 -13.04 0.38 3.41
C ASN A 21 -13.33 -0.42 4.69
N VAL A 22 -14.43 -0.10 5.38
CA VAL A 22 -14.90 -0.77 6.61
C VAL A 22 -13.76 -0.91 7.64
N GLY A 23 -13.13 0.21 7.98
CA GLY A 23 -12.04 0.25 8.98
C GLY A 23 -10.73 -0.41 8.54
N ARG A 24 -10.58 -0.73 7.24
CA ARG A 24 -9.34 -1.23 6.65
C ARG A 24 -8.80 -0.26 5.62
N GLU A 25 -7.49 -0.19 5.53
CA GLU A 25 -6.82 0.64 4.53
C GLU A 25 -6.46 -0.19 3.32
N LEU A 26 -6.90 0.28 2.14
CA LEU A 26 -6.62 -0.35 0.86
C LEU A 26 -5.71 0.56 0.03
N PHE A 27 -4.70 -0.05 -0.55
CA PHE A 27 -3.64 0.59 -1.32
C PHE A 27 -3.66 0.05 -2.75
N THR A 28 -3.84 0.92 -3.73
CA THR A 28 -3.67 0.54 -5.13
C THR A 28 -2.22 0.74 -5.52
N VAL A 29 -1.53 -0.34 -5.87
CA VAL A 29 -0.10 -0.35 -6.20
C VAL A 29 0.09 -0.75 -7.65
N ASP A 30 0.86 0.06 -8.39
CA ASP A 30 1.36 -0.28 -9.70
C ASP A 30 2.76 -0.88 -9.59
N PHE A 31 2.90 -2.11 -10.05
CA PHE A 31 4.18 -2.79 -10.15
C PHE A 31 4.83 -2.49 -11.50
N GLU A 32 6.15 -2.44 -11.53
CA GLU A 32 6.94 -2.25 -12.76
C GLU A 32 6.69 -3.34 -13.81
N THR A 33 6.14 -4.48 -13.39
CA THR A 33 5.68 -5.56 -14.29
C THR A 33 4.42 -5.19 -15.10
N GLY A 34 3.87 -4.00 -14.90
CA GLY A 34 2.62 -3.53 -15.52
C GLY A 34 1.37 -4.04 -14.81
N GLN A 35 1.51 -4.73 -13.68
CA GLN A 35 0.40 -5.22 -12.88
C GLN A 35 -0.08 -4.15 -11.90
N ARG A 36 -1.40 -4.00 -11.78
CA ARG A 36 -2.04 -3.14 -10.78
C ARG A 36 -2.80 -3.99 -9.78
N LEU A 37 -2.48 -3.89 -8.49
CA LEU A 37 -3.15 -4.64 -7.42
C LEU A 37 -3.71 -3.71 -6.35
N VAL A 38 -4.74 -4.17 -5.64
CA VAL A 38 -5.24 -3.54 -4.42
C VAL A 38 -4.80 -4.42 -3.25
N LEU A 39 -4.05 -3.83 -2.30
CA LEU A 39 -3.43 -4.51 -1.17
C LEU A 39 -3.87 -3.86 0.15
N CYS A 40 -3.91 -4.63 1.22
CA CYS A 40 -4.11 -4.11 2.57
C CYS A 40 -2.81 -3.55 3.16
N ASP A 41 -2.92 -2.79 4.25
CA ASP A 41 -1.79 -2.23 5.00
C ASP A 41 -0.75 -3.28 5.41
N HIS A 42 -1.20 -4.45 5.88
CA HIS A 42 -0.32 -5.53 6.35
C HIS A 42 0.31 -6.35 5.21
N GLU A 43 -0.03 -6.07 3.95
CA GLU A 43 0.51 -6.76 2.77
C GLU A 43 1.65 -5.97 2.11
N ILE A 44 1.93 -4.74 2.57
CA ILE A 44 2.96 -3.84 2.04
C ILE A 44 3.99 -3.52 3.11
N GLU A 45 5.27 -3.48 2.71
CA GLU A 45 6.34 -2.92 3.53
C GLU A 45 6.80 -1.62 2.87
N PRO A 46 6.77 -0.47 3.57
CA PRO A 46 7.25 0.79 3.01
C PRO A 46 8.76 0.71 2.77
N ALA A 47 9.21 1.18 1.61
CA ALA A 47 10.62 1.06 1.19
C ALA A 47 11.61 1.83 2.09
N SER A 48 11.13 2.80 2.88
CA SER A 48 11.89 3.50 3.93
C SER A 48 10.94 4.08 4.98
N GLU A 49 11.33 4.06 6.26
CA GLU A 49 10.61 4.70 7.37
C GLU A 49 10.48 6.24 7.23
N GLU A 50 11.19 6.86 6.28
CA GLU A 50 11.22 8.33 6.10
C GLU A 50 9.95 8.91 5.46
N LEU A 51 9.12 8.11 4.77
CA LEU A 51 7.85 8.60 4.20
C LEU A 51 6.68 8.56 5.19
N VAL A 52 6.87 7.98 6.38
CA VAL A 52 5.86 8.01 7.45
C VAL A 52 5.91 9.33 8.22
N SER A 53 7.02 10.08 8.13
CA SER A 53 7.19 11.36 8.83
C SER A 53 6.77 12.60 8.02
N ALA A 54 6.40 12.45 6.75
CA ALA A 54 5.84 13.57 5.98
C ALA A 54 4.33 13.76 6.22
N ARG A 55 3.65 12.80 6.88
CA ARG A 55 2.22 12.87 7.24
C ARG A 55 2.00 13.04 8.75
N TYR A 56 2.94 13.64 9.47
CA TYR A 56 2.71 14.14 10.83
C TYR A 56 3.18 15.59 11.03
N ALA A 57 3.59 16.30 9.97
CA ALA A 57 4.11 17.67 10.05
C ALA A 57 3.15 18.74 9.49
N GLU A 58 1.99 18.37 8.95
CA GLU A 58 0.99 19.33 8.44
C GLU A 58 -0.16 19.61 9.42
N TRP A 59 -0.06 19.12 10.66
CA TRP A 59 -0.97 19.48 11.75
C TRP A 59 -0.19 20.00 12.95
N THR A 60 0.23 21.26 12.89
CA THR A 60 0.54 22.04 14.10
C THR A 60 0.04 23.46 13.89
N VAL A 61 -1.15 23.71 14.49
CA VAL A 61 -1.85 24.95 14.86
C VAL A 61 -1.94 26.08 13.83
#